data_AF-A0A0C9U067-F1
#
_entry.id   AF-A0A0C9U067-F1
#
_cell.length_a   1.000
_cell.length_b   1.000
_cell.length_c   1.000
_cell.angle_alpha   90.00
_cell.angle_beta   90.00
_cell.angle_gamma   90.00
#
_symmetry.space_group_name_H-M   'P 1'
#
loop_
_entity.id
_entity.type
_entity.pdbx_description
1 polymer ?
#
loop_
_entity_poly.entity_id
_entity_poly.type
_entity_poly.pdbx_seq_one_letter_code
_entity_poly.pdbx_strand_id
1 'polypeptide(L)' 'MAPTLTTNYYYISDVRRAADTCADPTLADVWVQGYSPAVTAHVIRPPWVFVASIVVGGDWQIQGPVFRAWENSQEFTVPL' A
#
# COMPACT_ATOMS: atom_id res chain seq x y z
N MET A 1 52.38 -18.79 4.02
CA MET A 1 51.18 -18.99 3.18
C MET A 1 49.98 -19.03 4.13
N ALA A 2 49.21 -17.95 4.17
CA ALA A 2 47.88 -17.85 4.76
C ALA A 2 47.19 -16.69 4.02
N PRO A 3 45.99 -16.87 3.42
CA PRO A 3 45.37 -15.82 2.63
C PRO A 3 44.75 -14.75 3.54
N THR A 4 45.02 -13.50 3.21
CA THR A 4 44.34 -12.31 3.75
C THR A 4 42.86 -12.37 3.43
N LEU A 5 42.02 -12.45 4.47
CA LEU A 5 40.57 -12.29 4.37
C LEU A 5 40.25 -10.80 4.21
N THR A 6 40.13 -10.31 2.98
CA THR A 6 39.40 -9.07 2.71
C THR A 6 37.92 -9.36 2.86
N THR A 7 37.37 -9.02 4.03
CA THR A 7 35.93 -8.92 4.24
C THR A 7 35.37 -7.91 3.24
N ASN A 8 34.74 -8.40 2.18
CA ASN A 8 33.90 -7.58 1.32
C ASN A 8 32.69 -7.17 2.17
N TYR A 9 32.83 -6.05 2.89
CA TYR A 9 31.67 -5.30 3.34
C TYR A 9 30.94 -4.89 2.06
N TYR A 10 29.91 -5.67 1.69
CA TYR A 10 28.91 -5.20 0.76
C TYR A 10 28.33 -3.94 1.40
N TYR A 11 28.83 -2.78 0.98
CA TYR A 11 28.06 -1.56 1.06
C TYR A 11 26.79 -1.89 0.29
N ILE A 12 25.71 -2.17 1.01
CA ILE A 12 24.37 -2.03 0.44
C ILE A 12 24.31 -0.55 0.12
N SER A 13 24.67 -0.20 -1.11
CA SER A 13 24.35 1.09 -1.65
C SER A 13 22.86 1.21 -1.44
N ASP A 14 22.48 2.29 -0.77
CA ASP A 14 21.13 2.80 -0.74
C ASP A 14 20.79 3.10 -2.20
N VAL A 15 20.43 2.06 -2.98
CA VAL A 15 20.10 2.16 -4.39
C VAL A 15 18.87 3.05 -4.39
N ARG A 16 19.11 4.36 -4.53
CA ARG A 16 18.05 5.32 -4.71
C ARG A 16 17.25 4.80 -5.87
N ARG A 17 15.99 4.60 -5.56
CA ARG A 17 15.01 4.04 -6.45
C ARG A 17 15.03 4.84 -7.78
N ALA A 18 15.68 4.27 -8.80
CA ALA A 18 15.78 4.86 -10.14
C ALA A 18 14.38 5.13 -10.73
N ALA A 19 14.28 5.97 -11.76
CA ALA A 19 12.99 6.32 -12.37
C ALA A 19 12.12 5.10 -12.79
N ASP A 20 12.73 3.92 -12.94
CA ASP A 20 12.10 2.61 -13.18
C ASP A 20 11.90 1.79 -11.89
N THR A 21 11.41 2.39 -10.81
CA THR A 21 11.28 1.68 -9.54
C THR A 21 9.90 1.20 -9.21
N CYS A 22 9.87 0.04 -8.57
CA CYS A 22 8.65 -0.50 -8.00
C CYS A 22 8.01 0.51 -7.03
N ALA A 23 6.68 0.55 -7.02
CA ALA A 23 5.86 1.34 -6.10
C ALA A 23 6.33 1.17 -4.65
N ASP A 24 6.35 2.27 -3.88
CA ASP A 24 6.90 2.26 -2.53
C ASP A 24 5.97 1.60 -1.52
N PRO A 25 6.25 0.36 -1.05
CA PRO A 25 5.34 -0.35 -0.16
C PRO A 25 5.18 0.35 1.19
N THR A 26 6.08 1.26 1.57
CA THR A 26 5.95 2.07 2.80
C THR A 26 4.83 3.10 2.72
N LEU A 27 4.43 3.48 1.50
CA LEU A 27 3.34 4.42 1.23
C LEU A 27 2.00 3.70 0.97
N ALA A 28 1.97 2.37 1.00
CA ALA A 28 0.76 1.59 0.80
C ALA A 28 -0.03 1.49 2.11
N ASP A 29 -1.30 1.87 2.07
CA ASP A 29 -2.23 1.80 3.19
C ASP A 29 -3.00 0.49 3.20
N VAL A 30 -3.61 0.16 4.34
CA VAL A 30 -4.50 -1.00 4.47
C VAL A 30 -5.85 -0.68 3.83
N TRP A 31 -6.32 -1.56 2.94
CA TRP A 31 -7.65 -1.51 2.35
C TRP A 31 -8.55 -2.54 3.03
N VAL A 32 -9.79 -2.14 3.31
CA VAL A 32 -10.79 -2.98 3.98
C VAL A 32 -12.00 -3.21 3.07
N GLN A 33 -12.66 -4.35 3.24
CA GLN A 33 -13.94 -4.62 2.60
C GLN A 33 -15.08 -4.15 3.50
N GLY A 34 -16.06 -3.49 2.91
CA GLY A 34 -17.32 -3.13 3.55
C GLY A 34 -18.51 -3.63 2.76
N TYR A 35 -19.60 -3.96 3.46
CA TYR A 35 -20.90 -4.29 2.86
C TYR A 35 -21.94 -3.26 3.24
N SER A 36 -22.74 -2.78 2.29
CA SER A 36 -23.93 -1.97 2.58
C SER A 36 -25.19 -2.80 2.30
N PRO A 37 -26.03 -3.04 3.32
CA PRO A 37 -27.35 -3.62 3.11
C PRO A 37 -28.25 -2.78 2.19
N ALA A 38 -28.23 -1.45 2.31
CA ALA A 38 -29.05 -0.55 1.51
C ALA A 38 -28.65 -0.55 0.02
N VAL A 39 -27.35 -0.62 -0.28
CA VAL A 39 -26.83 -0.67 -1.66
C VAL A 39 -26.69 -2.11 -2.16
N THR A 40 -26.77 -3.09 -1.27
CA THR A 40 -26.58 -4.52 -1.55
C THR A 40 -25.25 -4.84 -2.23
N ALA A 41 -24.18 -4.14 -1.85
CA ALA A 41 -22.88 -4.25 -2.51
C ALA A 41 -21.72 -4.36 -1.52
N HIS A 42 -20.68 -5.07 -1.95
CA HIS A 42 -19.36 -5.02 -1.34
C HIS A 42 -18.50 -3.98 -2.04
N VAL A 43 -17.78 -3.19 -1.25
CA VAL A 43 -16.82 -2.20 -1.75
C VAL A 43 -15.52 -2.35 -0.96
N ILE A 44 -14.39 -2.11 -1.63
CA ILE A 44 -13.06 -2.10 -1.01
C ILE A 44 -12.52 -0.68 -1.06
N ARG A 45 -12.22 -0.10 0.11
CA ARG A 45 -11.68 1.27 0.29
C ARG A 45 -10.76 1.35 1.51
N PRO A 46 -9.97 2.42 1.66
CA PRO A 46 -9.31 2.71 2.94
C PRO A 46 -10.34 2.89 4.08
N PRO A 47 -9.99 2.51 5.33
CA PRO A 47 -10.90 2.60 6.49
C PRO A 47 -11.53 3.98 6.69
N TRP A 48 -10.77 5.05 6.45
CA TRP A 48 -11.25 6.42 6.68
C TRP A 48 -12.43 6.79 5.79
N VAL A 49 -12.56 6.20 4.59
CA VAL A 49 -13.71 6.42 3.68
C VAL A 49 -14.99 5.87 4.30
N PHE A 50 -14.93 4.68 4.89
CA PHE A 50 -16.08 4.08 5.57
C PHE A 50 -16.46 4.89 6.80
N VAL A 51 -15.49 5.30 7.62
CA VAL A 51 -15.75 6.15 8.80
C VAL A 51 -16.43 7.46 8.38
N ALA A 52 -15.90 8.15 7.36
CA ALA A 52 -16.51 9.38 6.85
C ALA A 52 -17.95 9.15 6.35
N SER A 53 -18.19 8.05 5.62
CA SER A 53 -19.53 7.70 5.14
C SER A 53 -20.50 7.37 6.27
N ILE A 54 -20.07 6.63 7.29
CA ILE A 54 -20.90 6.27 8.45
C ILE A 54 -21.28 7.51 9.25
N VAL A 55 -20.35 8.46 9.44
CA VAL A 55 -20.62 9.72 10.15
C VAL A 55 -21.72 10.55 9.48
N VAL A 56 -21.89 10.43 8.15
CA VAL A 56 -22.97 11.10 7.39
C VAL A 56 -24.20 10.22 7.15
N GLY A 57 -24.32 9.09 7.86
CA GLY A 57 -25.50 8.22 7.83
C GLY A 57 -25.42 7.02 6.89
N GLY A 58 -24.25 6.69 6.35
CA GLY A 58 -24.04 5.45 5.62
C GLY A 58 -24.16 4.21 6.49
N ASP A 59 -24.63 3.10 5.92
CA ASP A 59 -24.94 1.84 6.62
C ASP A 59 -23.86 0.75 6.47
N TRP A 60 -22.64 1.17 6.13
CA TRP A 60 -21.52 0.27 5.87
C TRP A 60 -21.15 -0.60 7.06
N GLN A 61 -21.08 -1.91 6.83
CA GLN A 61 -20.59 -2.93 7.75
C GLN A 61 -19.16 -3.30 7.36
N ILE A 62 -18.17 -2.87 8.14
CA ILE A 62 -16.75 -3.16 7.88
C ILE A 62 -16.48 -4.64 8.18
N GLN A 63 -15.97 -5.37 7.20
CA GLN A 63 -15.72 -6.82 7.28
C GLN A 63 -14.26 -7.17 7.60
N GLY A 64 -13.34 -6.22 7.42
CA GLY A 64 -11.93 -6.36 7.80
C GLY A 64 -10.94 -6.03 6.68
N PRO A 65 -9.63 -6.11 6.97
CA PRO A 65 -8.55 -5.83 6.01
C PRO A 65 -8.46 -6.90 4.92
N VAL A 66 -8.10 -6.48 3.71
CA VAL A 66 -8.00 -7.35 2.52
C VAL A 66 -6.58 -7.35 1.94
N PHE A 67 -6.04 -6.18 1.62
CA PHE A 67 -4.70 -6.01 1.04
C PHE A 67 -4.14 -4.62 1.35
N ARG A 68 -2.88 -4.36 0.95
CA ARG A 68 -2.26 -3.03 0.98
C ARG A 68 -2.18 -2.45 -0.43
N ALA A 69 -2.55 -1.19 -0.59
CA ALA A 69 -2.45 -0.47 -1.87
C ALA A 69 -2.35 1.04 -1.67
N TRP A 70 -1.95 1.73 -2.74
CA TRP A 70 -1.85 3.19 -2.79
C TRP A 70 -3.19 3.79 -3.23
N GLU A 71 -3.65 4.87 -2.57
CA GLU A 71 -4.87 5.60 -2.99
C GLU A 71 -4.66 6.34 -4.31
N ASN A 72 -3.43 6.79 -4.57
CA ASN A 72 -3.07 7.56 -5.74
C ASN A 72 -1.93 6.88 -6.51
N SER A 73 -1.87 7.16 -7.81
CA SER A 73 -0.72 6.77 -8.64
C SER A 73 0.58 7.29 -8.03
N GLN A 74 1.64 6.49 -8.10
CA GLN A 74 2.99 6.95 -7.77
C GLN A 74 3.58 7.70 -8.98
N GLU A 75 4.48 8.66 -8.75
CA GLU A 75 5.02 9.54 -9.81
C GLU A 75 5.75 8.77 -10.92
N PHE A 76 6.23 7.57 -10.61
CA PHE A 76 7.00 6.70 -11.51
C PHE A 76 6.18 5.51 -12.07
N THR A 77 4.85 5.53 -11.91
CA THR A 77 3.96 4.49 -12.48
C THR A 77 3.19 4.96 -13.73
N VAL A 78 3.42 6.17 -14.28
CA VAL A 78 2.74 6.66 -15.51
C VAL A 78 3.49 7.79 -16.27
N PRO A 79 3.44 7.83 -17.62
CA PRO A 79 3.26 6.72 -18.55
C PRO A 79 4.61 6.13 -18.99
N LEU A 80 4.64 4.80 -19.12
CA LEU A 80 5.74 4.02 -19.70
C LEU A 80 6.00 4.40 -21.16
#